data_AF-A0A4D5RAK7-F1
#
_entry.id   AF-A0A4D5RAK7-F1
#
_cell.length_a   1.000
_cell.length_b   1.000
_cell.length_c   1.000
_cell.angle_alpha   90.00
_cell.angle_beta   90.00
_cell.angle_gamma   90.00
#
_symmetry.space_group_name_H-M   'P 1'
#
loop_
_entity.id
_entity.type
_entity.pdbx_description
1 polymer ?
#
loop_
_entity_poly.entity_id
_entity_poly.type
_entity_poly.pdbx_seq_one_letter_code
_entity_poly.pdbx_strand_id
1 'polypeptide(L)'
;EQISLICSFLEVDPDSLRAEMRLLKSRISDEKANSMTAYDWLDSLKENGLDKSVFKDFSRALQLFSTIPVTSCSCERTFSKLAHVKTKLRSMMSQERLRWLMLPFVEQDLATSISFDNILKHFTTETLKLLL
;
A
#
# COMPACT_ATOMS: atom_id res chain seq x y z
N GLU A 1 0.97 24.18 -11.79
CA GLU A 1 0.07 24.02 -10.62
C GLU A 1 -0.19 22.56 -10.24
N GLN A 2 -0.63 21.68 -11.16
CA GLN A 2 -0.85 20.27 -10.80
C GLN A 2 0.46 19.53 -10.46
N ILE A 3 1.54 19.76 -11.22
CA ILE A 3 2.84 19.13 -10.95
C ILE A 3 3.41 19.58 -9.59
N SER A 4 3.20 20.84 -9.18
CA SER A 4 3.70 21.33 -7.89
C SER A 4 2.97 20.73 -6.69
N LEU A 5 1.66 20.47 -6.81
CA LEU A 5 0.86 19.76 -5.79
C LEU A 5 1.29 18.30 -5.65
N ILE A 6 1.55 17.65 -6.77
CA ILE A 6 2.06 16.28 -6.82
C ILE A 6 3.47 16.24 -6.20
N CYS A 7 4.33 17.19 -6.56
CA CYS A 7 5.68 17.27 -6.00
C CYS A 7 5.70 17.58 -4.50
N SER A 8 4.78 18.41 -3.99
CA SER A 8 4.65 18.61 -2.54
C SER A 8 4.13 17.37 -1.81
N PHE A 9 3.22 16.62 -2.44
CA PHE A 9 2.68 15.38 -1.87
C PHE A 9 3.69 14.22 -1.91
N LEU A 10 4.53 14.17 -2.93
CA LEU A 10 5.53 13.10 -3.12
C LEU A 10 6.92 13.42 -2.54
N GLU A 11 7.13 14.62 -1.97
CA GLU A 11 8.43 15.11 -1.50
C GLU A 11 9.52 15.05 -2.60
N VAL A 12 9.14 15.41 -3.83
CA VAL A 12 10.01 15.35 -5.01
C VAL A 12 10.27 16.76 -5.53
N ASP A 13 11.47 17.02 -6.05
CA ASP A 13 11.79 18.31 -6.67
C ASP A 13 11.10 18.44 -8.04
N PRO A 14 10.26 19.49 -8.26
CA PRO A 14 9.47 19.62 -9.48
C PRO A 14 10.30 19.89 -10.73
N ASP A 15 11.47 20.52 -10.59
CA ASP A 15 12.34 20.85 -11.72
C ASP A 15 13.17 19.63 -12.15
N SER A 16 13.66 18.86 -11.18
CA SER A 16 14.29 17.55 -11.39
C SER A 16 13.33 16.60 -12.10
N LEU A 17 12.11 16.42 -11.59
CA LEU A 17 11.09 15.57 -12.21
C LEU A 17 10.77 16.00 -13.64
N ARG A 18 10.67 17.31 -13.92
CA ARG A 18 10.44 17.82 -15.28
C ARG A 18 11.60 17.52 -16.22
N ALA A 19 12.84 17.63 -15.75
CA ALA A 19 14.01 17.29 -16.54
C ALA A 19 14.02 15.79 -16.87
N GLU A 20 13.76 14.93 -15.88
CA GLU A 20 13.64 13.48 -16.06
C GLU A 20 12.51 13.14 -17.06
N MET A 21 11.32 13.72 -16.91
CA MET A 21 10.20 13.48 -17.82
C MET A 21 10.51 13.91 -19.27
N ARG A 22 11.29 14.97 -19.47
CA ARG A 22 11.75 15.38 -20.82
C ARG A 22 12.71 14.37 -21.43
N LEU A 23 13.65 13.86 -20.63
CA LEU A 23 14.59 12.81 -21.06
C LEU A 23 13.88 11.49 -21.36
N LEU A 24 12.82 11.18 -20.60
CA LEU A 24 11.99 10.01 -20.82
C LEU A 24 11.24 10.11 -22.15
N LYS A 25 10.63 11.28 -22.43
CA LYS A 25 9.94 11.57 -23.69
C LYS A 25 10.85 11.53 -24.92
N SER A 26 12.11 11.95 -24.78
CA SER A 26 13.06 11.88 -25.90
C SER A 26 13.57 10.45 -26.16
N ARG A 27 13.58 9.60 -25.14
CA ARG A 27 14.04 8.20 -25.23
C ARG A 27 12.97 7.25 -25.76
N ILE A 28 11.69 7.60 -25.66
CA ILE A 28 10.57 6.68 -25.90
C ILE A 28 9.61 7.28 -26.92
N SER A 29 9.36 6.54 -28.00
CA SER A 29 8.31 6.88 -28.96
C SER A 29 6.93 6.80 -28.32
N ASP A 30 6.03 7.73 -28.66
CA ASP A 30 4.66 7.82 -28.11
C ASP A 30 3.88 6.48 -28.18
N GLU A 31 4.19 5.64 -29.16
CA GLU A 31 3.57 4.31 -29.33
C GLU A 31 3.96 3.31 -28.24
N LYS A 32 5.22 3.34 -27.79
CA LYS A 32 5.72 2.42 -26.76
C LYS A 32 5.31 2.90 -25.36
N ALA A 33 5.11 4.20 -25.19
CA ALA A 33 4.68 4.78 -23.92
C ALA A 33 3.25 4.36 -23.53
N ASN A 34 2.36 4.21 -24.51
CA ASN A 34 0.96 3.85 -24.29
C ASN A 34 0.72 2.33 -24.18
N SER A 35 1.70 1.50 -24.53
CA SER A 35 1.55 0.04 -24.55
C SER A 35 2.08 -0.67 -23.30
N MET A 36 2.86 0.01 -22.44
CA MET A 36 3.51 -0.61 -21.29
C MET A 36 2.77 -0.35 -19.97
N THR A 37 2.72 -1.37 -19.12
CA THR A 37 2.18 -1.27 -17.76
C THR A 37 3.16 -0.54 -16.86
N ALA A 38 2.68 0.12 -15.79
CA ALA A 38 3.54 0.75 -14.78
C ALA A 38 4.66 -0.18 -14.23
N TYR A 39 4.37 -1.48 -14.13
CA TYR A 39 5.36 -2.50 -13.73
C TYR A 39 6.44 -2.72 -14.80
N ASP A 40 6.04 -2.85 -16.07
CA ASP A 40 6.98 -3.02 -17.19
C ASP A 40 7.92 -1.81 -17.31
N TRP A 41 7.39 -0.61 -17.00
CA TRP A 41 8.16 0.62 -16.92
C TRP A 41 9.22 0.58 -15.81
N LEU A 42 8.84 0.13 -14.61
CA LEU A 42 9.77 -0.01 -13.50
C LEU A 42 10.86 -1.05 -13.78
N ASP A 43 10.49 -2.18 -14.39
CA ASP A 43 11.46 -3.23 -14.72
C ASP A 43 12.41 -2.80 -15.85
N SER A 44 11.90 -2.11 -16.88
CA SER A 44 12.74 -1.53 -17.92
C SER A 44 13.74 -0.50 -17.38
N LEU A 45 13.33 0.32 -16.39
CA LEU A 45 14.22 1.30 -15.76
C LEU A 45 15.29 0.64 -14.88
N LYS A 46 14.96 -0.48 -14.22
CA LYS A 46 15.90 -1.29 -13.44
C LYS A 46 16.93 -2.00 -14.31
N GLU A 47 16.49 -2.62 -15.41
CA GLU A 47 17.38 -3.32 -16.35
C GLU A 47 18.45 -2.40 -16.96
N ASN A 48 18.11 -1.13 -17.18
CA ASN A 48 19.04 -0.13 -17.68
C ASN A 48 19.95 0.50 -16.60
N GLY A 49 19.82 0.09 -15.32
CA GLY A 49 20.58 0.66 -14.20
C GLY A 49 20.32 2.16 -13.97
N LEU A 50 19.25 2.68 -14.54
CA LEU A 50 18.96 4.13 -14.65
C LEU A 50 18.03 4.63 -13.52
N ASP A 51 17.41 3.68 -12.81
CA ASP A 51 16.49 3.88 -11.68
C ASP A 51 17.07 4.77 -10.57
N LYS A 52 18.36 4.66 -10.26
CA LYS A 52 18.98 5.38 -9.12
C LYS A 52 19.80 6.60 -9.50
N SER A 53 20.08 6.80 -10.80
CA SER A 53 21.05 7.79 -11.28
C SER A 53 20.41 8.92 -12.07
N VAL A 54 19.55 8.60 -13.04
CA VAL A 54 18.97 9.59 -13.97
C VAL A 54 17.46 9.72 -13.80
N PHE A 55 16.77 8.70 -13.26
CA PHE A 55 15.31 8.66 -13.14
C PHE A 55 14.83 8.40 -11.71
N LYS A 56 15.51 9.00 -10.72
CA LYS A 56 15.26 8.73 -9.29
C LYS A 56 13.91 9.26 -8.85
N ASP A 57 13.56 10.45 -9.32
CA ASP A 57 12.34 11.13 -8.92
C ASP A 57 11.13 10.52 -9.64
N PHE A 58 11.29 10.18 -10.91
CA PHE A 58 10.29 9.48 -11.70
C PHE A 58 10.02 8.06 -11.19
N SER A 59 11.05 7.28 -10.85
CA SER A 59 10.88 5.91 -10.36
C SER A 59 10.24 5.90 -8.97
N ARG A 60 10.64 6.81 -8.09
CA ARG A 60 10.00 7.00 -6.78
C ARG A 60 8.53 7.38 -6.91
N ALA A 61 8.22 8.30 -7.83
CA ALA A 61 6.84 8.69 -8.08
C ALA A 61 6.00 7.54 -8.61
N LEU A 62 6.54 6.76 -9.55
CA LEU A 62 5.85 5.59 -10.14
C LEU A 62 5.66 4.46 -9.11
N GLN A 63 6.67 4.21 -8.27
CA GLN A 63 6.55 3.26 -7.16
C GLN A 63 5.45 3.71 -6.19
N LEU A 64 5.48 4.95 -5.72
CA LEU A 64 4.47 5.46 -4.79
C LEU A 64 3.07 5.44 -5.40
N PHE A 65 2.94 5.77 -6.69
CA PHE A 65 1.67 5.65 -7.41
C PHE A 65 1.20 4.20 -7.49
N SER A 66 2.12 3.23 -7.60
CA SER A 66 1.79 1.80 -7.59
C SER A 66 1.45 1.27 -6.19
N THR A 67 2.00 1.86 -5.12
CA THR A 67 1.71 1.48 -3.72
C THR A 67 0.42 2.10 -3.21
N ILE A 68 0.09 3.32 -3.67
CA ILE A 68 -1.23 3.89 -3.43
C ILE A 68 -2.22 3.02 -4.20
N PRO A 69 -3.17 2.35 -3.53
CA PRO A 69 -4.12 1.50 -4.24
C PRO A 69 -5.00 2.39 -5.12
N VAL A 70 -4.64 2.51 -6.39
CA VAL A 70 -5.48 3.15 -7.42
C VAL A 70 -6.80 2.38 -7.54
N THR A 71 -6.79 1.09 -7.21
CA THR A 71 -7.97 0.24 -7.13
C THR A 71 -8.56 0.27 -5.72
N SER A 72 -9.62 1.06 -5.52
CA SER A 72 -10.44 1.05 -4.31
C SER A 72 -11.07 -0.31 -4.00
N CYS A 73 -11.08 -1.27 -4.95
CA CYS A 73 -11.76 -2.55 -4.82
C CYS A 73 -11.41 -3.36 -3.56
N SER A 74 -10.15 -3.36 -3.12
CA SER A 74 -9.77 -4.08 -1.89
C SER A 74 -10.36 -3.42 -0.65
N CYS A 75 -10.31 -2.09 -0.58
CA CYS A 75 -10.95 -1.30 0.46
C CYS A 75 -12.48 -1.43 0.39
N GLU A 76 -13.09 -1.38 -0.79
CA GLU A 76 -14.53 -1.56 -0.99
C GLU A 76 -14.98 -2.97 -0.57
N ARG A 77 -14.19 -4.00 -0.86
CA ARG A 77 -14.46 -5.38 -0.43
C ARG A 77 -14.39 -5.50 1.10
N THR A 78 -13.41 -4.88 1.75
CA THR A 78 -13.33 -4.89 3.23
C THR A 78 -14.44 -4.04 3.86
N PHE A 79 -14.78 -2.88 3.29
CA PHE A 79 -15.89 -2.05 3.74
C PHE A 79 -17.26 -2.70 3.52
N SER A 80 -17.46 -3.42 2.42
CA SER A 80 -18.68 -4.19 2.15
C SER A 80 -18.88 -5.29 3.20
N LYS A 81 -17.83 -6.04 3.51
CA LYS A 81 -17.85 -7.03 4.61
C LYS A 81 -18.06 -6.36 5.96
N LEU A 82 -17.42 -5.23 6.23
CA LEU A 82 -17.61 -4.44 7.46
C LEU A 82 -19.05 -3.92 7.57
N ALA A 83 -19.68 -3.52 6.47
CA ALA A 83 -21.09 -3.14 6.44
C ALA A 83 -22.00 -4.31 6.83
N HIS A 84 -21.72 -5.52 6.37
CA HIS A 84 -22.44 -6.72 6.83
C HIS A 84 -22.22 -7.01 8.32
N VAL A 85 -20.99 -6.92 8.82
CA VAL A 85 -20.66 -7.11 10.25
C VAL A 85 -21.36 -6.06 11.12
N LYS A 86 -21.29 -4.77 10.73
CA LYS A 86 -21.94 -3.66 11.42
C LYS A 86 -23.46 -3.75 11.40
N THR A 87 -24.06 -4.21 10.30
CA THR A 87 -25.52 -4.24 10.14
C THR A 87 -26.13 -5.46 10.84
N LYS A 88 -25.48 -6.64 10.76
CA LYS A 88 -25.97 -7.87 11.38
C LYS A 88 -25.87 -7.87 12.92
N LEU A 89 -24.88 -7.17 13.49
CA LEU A 89 -24.60 -7.15 14.94
C LEU A 89 -24.92 -5.79 15.61
N ARG A 90 -25.69 -4.93 14.93
CA ARG A 90 -25.79 -3.48 15.23
C ARG A 90 -26.38 -3.11 16.59
N SER A 91 -26.97 -4.01 17.37
CA SER A 91 -27.62 -3.62 18.63
C SER A 91 -26.71 -3.61 19.88
N MET A 92 -25.46 -4.11 19.84
CA MET A 92 -24.66 -4.24 21.09
C MET A 92 -23.14 -3.95 21.02
N MET A 93 -22.51 -3.62 19.88
CA MET A 93 -21.04 -3.53 19.79
C MET A 93 -20.46 -2.11 19.81
N SER A 94 -19.48 -1.85 20.69
CA SER A 94 -18.71 -0.60 20.75
C SER A 94 -17.68 -0.48 19.62
N GLN A 95 -17.24 0.74 19.29
CA GLN A 95 -16.25 0.98 18.23
C GLN A 95 -14.89 0.32 18.53
N GLU A 96 -14.46 0.30 19.80
CA GLU A 96 -13.23 -0.38 20.19
C GLU A 96 -13.31 -1.88 19.95
N ARG A 97 -14.39 -2.53 20.40
CA ARG A 97 -14.57 -3.97 20.17
C ARG A 97 -14.58 -4.30 18.68
N LEU A 98 -15.19 -3.45 17.85
CA LEU A 98 -15.18 -3.62 16.40
C LEU A 98 -13.76 -3.54 15.82
N ARG A 99 -12.97 -2.55 16.26
CA ARG A 99 -11.58 -2.39 15.82
C ARG A 99 -10.75 -3.64 16.12
N TRP A 100 -10.84 -4.16 17.34
CA TRP A 100 -10.10 -5.36 17.76
C TRP A 100 -10.50 -6.61 16.97
N LEU A 101 -11.78 -6.76 16.61
CA LEU A 101 -12.27 -7.88 15.79
C LEU A 101 -11.92 -7.73 14.30
N MET A 102 -11.86 -6.50 13.79
CA MET A 102 -11.53 -6.26 12.39
C MET A 102 -10.07 -6.52 12.05
N LEU A 103 -9.15 -6.31 13.01
CA LEU A 103 -7.72 -6.51 12.80
C LEU A 103 -7.36 -7.95 12.34
N PRO A 104 -7.73 -9.02 13.05
CA PRO A 104 -7.47 -10.39 12.59
C PRO A 104 -8.31 -10.78 11.36
N PHE A 105 -9.40 -10.07 11.06
CA PHE A 105 -10.22 -10.33 9.88
C PHE A 105 -9.62 -9.77 8.59
N VAL A 106 -8.98 -8.59 8.66
CA VAL A 106 -8.21 -8.01 7.55
C VAL A 106 -6.93 -8.80 7.35
N GLU A 107 -6.23 -9.10 8.45
CA GLU A 107 -4.97 -9.85 8.45
C GLU A 107 -5.20 -11.36 8.62
N GLN A 108 -6.22 -11.90 7.93
CA GLN A 108 -6.62 -13.31 8.08
C GLN A 108 -5.50 -14.30 7.76
N ASP A 109 -4.62 -13.97 6.80
CA ASP A 109 -3.51 -14.82 6.38
C ASP A 109 -2.44 -14.88 7.49
N LEU A 110 -2.15 -13.72 8.08
CA LEU A 110 -1.27 -13.61 9.25
C LEU A 110 -1.90 -14.32 10.46
N ALA A 111 -3.18 -14.09 10.72
CA ALA A 111 -3.90 -14.70 11.84
C ALA A 111 -3.93 -16.23 11.75
N THR A 112 -4.05 -16.78 10.53
CA THR A 112 -4.02 -18.23 10.28
C THR A 112 -2.61 -18.81 10.48
N SER A 113 -1.56 -18.02 10.25
CA SER A 113 -0.18 -18.44 10.49
C SER A 113 0.20 -18.51 11.98
N ILE A 114 -0.56 -17.85 12.86
CA ILE A 114 -0.31 -17.86 14.30
C ILE A 114 -0.86 -19.16 14.90
N SER A 115 -0.01 -19.94 15.57
CA SER A 115 -0.46 -21.15 16.25
C SER A 115 -1.26 -20.82 17.51
N PHE A 116 -2.41 -21.48 17.66
CA PHE A 116 -3.24 -21.36 18.87
C PHE A 116 -2.47 -21.75 20.14
N ASP A 117 -1.54 -22.69 20.05
CA ASP A 117 -0.68 -23.10 21.18
C ASP A 117 0.23 -21.96 21.66
N ASN A 118 0.75 -21.13 20.74
CA ASN A 118 1.57 -19.98 21.12
C ASN A 118 0.73 -18.91 21.80
N ILE A 119 -0.51 -18.70 21.34
CA ILE A 119 -1.47 -17.80 21.97
C ILE A 119 -1.76 -18.28 23.40
N LEU A 120 -2.06 -19.57 23.59
CA LEU A 120 -2.36 -20.15 24.89
C LEU A 120 -1.17 -20.03 25.86
N LYS A 121 0.05 -20.33 25.39
CA LYS A 121 1.28 -20.14 26.17
C LYS A 121 1.48 -18.68 26.58
N HIS A 122 1.23 -17.72 25.67
CA HIS A 122 1.34 -16.31 26.00
C HIS A 122 0.33 -15.89 27.07
N PHE A 123 -0.95 -16.28 26.92
CA PHE A 123 -1.98 -15.96 27.91
C PHE A 123 -1.70 -16.58 29.28
N THR A 124 -1.31 -17.86 29.33
CA THR A 124 -0.96 -18.53 30.59
C THR A 124 0.28 -17.93 31.25
N THR A 125 1.26 -17.48 30.47
CA THR A 125 2.46 -16.81 31.00
C THR A 125 2.12 -15.43 31.57
N GLU A 126 1.29 -14.65 30.88
CA GLU A 126 0.78 -13.35 31.36
C GLU A 126 -0.08 -13.50 32.62
N THR A 127 -0.98 -14.48 32.68
CA THR A 127 -1.82 -14.70 33.87
C THR A 127 -1.00 -15.21 35.06
N LEU A 128 0.01 -16.04 34.84
CA LEU A 128 0.94 -16.46 35.88
C LEU A 128 1.81 -15.31 36.41
N LYS A 129 2.21 -14.36 35.55
CA LYS A 129 2.93 -13.14 35.97
C LYS A 129 2.09 -12.17 36.78
N LEU A 130 0.76 -12.21 36.64
CA LEU A 130 -0.15 -11.39 37.44
C LEU A 130 -0.54 -12.05 38.77
N LEU A 131 -0.30 -13.35 38.90
CA LEU A 131 -0.57 -14.14 40.11
C LEU A 131 0.66 -14.33 41.02
N LEU A 132 1.85 -13.93 40.56
CA LEU A 132 3.10 -13.87 41.31
C LEU A 132 3.46 -12.41 41.60
#